data_AF-A0A6N8UHG0-F1
#
_entry.id   AF-A0A6N8UHG0-F1
#
_cell.length_a   1.000
_cell.length_b   1.000
_cell.length_c   1.000
_cell.angle_alpha   90.00
_cell.angle_beta   90.00
_cell.angle_gamma   90.00
#
_symmetry.space_group_name_H-M   'P 1'
#
loop_
_entity.id
_entity.type
_entity.pdbx_description
1 polymer ?
#
loop_
_entity_poly.entity_id
_entity_poly.type
_entity_poly.pdbx_seq_one_letter_code
_entity_poly.pdbx_strand_id
1 'polypeptide(L)' 'MENRTVKERRLLVDKVEKLNVRKQSKLLEINRSSLYYSPKTERFENLEIMRKIDHIYLDNPTYGVWLRTYVPQAHLI' A
#
# COMPACT_ATOMS: atom_id res chain seq x y z
N MET A 1 11.39 -26.26 9.80
CA MET A 1 11.18 -25.19 10.79
C MET A 1 9.76 -24.70 10.61
N GLU A 2 9.01 -24.59 11.71
CA GLU A 2 7.53 -24.58 11.77
C GLU A 2 6.82 -23.70 10.75
N ASN A 3 5.64 -24.16 10.30
CA ASN A 3 4.66 -23.49 9.44
C ASN A 3 4.13 -22.17 10.04
N ARG A 4 4.99 -21.19 10.30
CA ARG A 4 4.60 -19.87 10.83
C ARG A 4 4.25 -18.94 9.68
N THR A 5 3.08 -18.33 9.80
CA THR A 5 2.58 -17.34 8.85
C THR A 5 3.46 -16.09 8.86
N VAL A 6 3.41 -15.30 7.77
CA VAL A 6 4.16 -14.03 7.66
C VAL A 6 3.76 -13.03 8.76
N LYS A 7 2.54 -13.14 9.31
CA LYS A 7 2.08 -12.29 10.42
C LYS A 7 2.79 -12.66 11.72
N GLU A 8 2.90 -13.94 12.04
CA GLU A 8 3.59 -14.41 13.24
C GLU A 8 5.08 -14.12 13.18
N ARG A 9 5.71 -14.30 12.01
CA ARG A 9 7.12 -13.94 11.81
C ARG A 9 7.40 -12.45 12.00
N ARG A 10 6.43 -11.57 11.73
CA ARG A 10 6.58 -10.12 11.97
C ARG A 10 6.61 -9.77 13.46
N LEU A 11 5.89 -10.51 14.30
CA LEU A 11 5.87 -10.28 15.76
C LEU A 11 7.21 -10.64 16.44
N LEU A 12 8.05 -11.42 15.77
CA LEU A 12 9.38 -11.81 16.24
C LEU A 12 10.46 -10.77 15.96
N VAL A 13 10.13 -9.68 15.24
CA VAL A 13 11.09 -8.61 14.97
C VAL A 13 11.15 -7.67 16.17
N ASP A 14 12.29 -7.64 16.84
CA ASP A 14 12.55 -6.74 17.96
C ASP A 14 13.48 -5.59 17.52
N LYS A 15 13.18 -4.37 17.98
CA LYS A 15 14.00 -3.17 17.74
C LYS A 15 15.10 -2.99 18.78
N VAL A 16 15.05 -3.71 19.91
CA VAL A 16 15.98 -3.57 21.05
C VAL A 16 17.14 -4.58 20.98
N GLU A 17 17.02 -5.59 20.12
CA GLU A 17 18.01 -6.66 19.97
C GLU A 17 19.34 -6.22 19.33
N LYS A 18 20.40 -7.01 19.57
CA LYS A 18 21.76 -6.77 19.03
C LYS A 18 21.82 -6.76 17.49
N LEU A 19 20.85 -7.39 16.82
CA LEU A 19 20.79 -7.48 15.36
C LEU A 19 19.89 -6.40 14.78
N ASN A 20 20.39 -5.64 13.79
CA ASN A 20 19.57 -4.66 13.07
C ASN A 20 18.35 -5.33 12.42
N VAL A 21 17.19 -4.65 12.47
CA VAL A 21 15.92 -4.99 11.79
C VAL A 21 16.11 -5.49 10.35
N ARG A 22 17.08 -4.96 9.61
CA ARG A 22 17.42 -5.43 8.25
C ARG A 22 17.88 -6.90 8.22
N LYS A 23 18.74 -7.29 9.16
CA LYS A 23 19.26 -8.66 9.28
C LYS A 23 18.15 -9.60 9.79
N GLN A 24 17.34 -9.15 10.74
CA GLN A 24 16.19 -9.91 11.24
C GLN A 24 15.15 -10.16 10.14
N SER A 25 14.83 -9.14 9.34
CA SER A 25 13.88 -9.28 8.22
C SER A 25 14.36 -10.28 7.17
N LYS A 26 15.68 -10.32 6.92
CA LYS A 26 16.30 -11.28 5.99
C LYS A 26 16.27 -12.71 6.55
N LEU A 27 16.54 -12.88 7.84
CA LEU A 27 16.51 -14.17 8.52
C LEU A 27 15.09 -14.75 8.61
N LEU A 28 14.11 -13.88 8.87
CA LEU A 28 12.70 -14.25 8.98
C LEU A 28 11.99 -14.30 7.62
N GLU A 29 12.69 -14.06 6.50
CA GLU A 29 12.13 -14.04 5.14
C GLU A 29 10.86 -13.16 5.03
N ILE A 30 10.90 -11.97 5.61
CA ILE A 30 9.81 -10.99 5.56
C ILE A 30 10.25 -9.71 4.84
N ASN A 31 9.32 -9.07 4.12
CA ASN A 31 9.61 -7.78 3.50
C ASN A 31 9.69 -6.69 4.58
N ARG A 32 10.83 -5.99 4.65
CA ARG A 32 11.05 -4.88 5.58
C ARG A 32 9.98 -3.78 5.49
N SER A 33 9.43 -3.50 4.31
CA SER A 33 8.42 -2.45 4.13
C SER A 33 7.13 -2.79 4.88
N SER A 34 6.83 -4.09 5.01
CA SER A 34 5.65 -4.59 5.73
C SER A 34 5.71 -4.38 7.25
N LEU A 35 6.88 -4.02 7.80
CA LEU A 35 7.05 -3.65 9.21
C LEU A 35 6.63 -2.21 9.49
N TYR A 36 6.77 -1.33 8.49
CA TYR A 36 6.42 0.10 8.61
C TYR A 36 5.02 0.39 8.09
N TYR A 37 4.49 -0.48 7.25
CA TYR A 37 3.14 -0.36 6.73
C TYR A 37 2.11 -0.83 7.77
N SER A 38 1.37 0.12 8.32
CA SER A 38 0.16 -0.16 9.09
C SER A 38 -1.04 -0.03 8.15
N PRO A 39 -1.85 -1.09 7.94
CA PRO A 39 -3.07 -0.97 7.18
C PRO A 39 -4.00 0.02 7.88
N LYS A 40 -4.27 1.14 7.22
CA LYS A 40 -5.21 2.14 7.71
C LYS A 40 -6.58 1.81 7.12
N THR A 41 -7.59 1.67 7.98
CA THR A 41 -8.98 1.58 7.50
C THR A 41 -9.38 2.94 6.94
N GLU A 42 -9.97 2.91 5.75
CA GLU A 42 -10.47 4.11 5.08
C GLU A 42 -11.74 4.62 5.76
N ARG A 43 -11.97 5.94 5.77
CA ARG A 43 -13.21 6.51 6.34
C ARG A 43 -14.41 6.12 5.50
N PHE A 44 -15.59 5.99 6.13
CA PHE A 44 -16.84 5.65 5.43
C PHE A 44 -17.15 6.62 4.30
N GLU A 45 -16.98 7.92 4.54
CA GLU A 45 -17.17 8.99 3.55
C GLU A 45 -16.28 8.79 2.31
N ASN A 46 -15.00 8.43 2.54
CA ASN A 46 -14.04 8.18 1.48
C ASN A 46 -14.42 6.92 0.67
N LEU A 47 -14.91 5.87 1.34
CA LEU A 47 -15.43 4.68 0.66
C LEU A 47 -16.65 5.00 -0.19
N GLU A 48 -17.55 5.87 0.27
CA GLU A 48 -18.72 6.29 -0.50
C GLU A 48 -18.31 7.09 -1.74
N ILE A 49 -17.34 8.00 -1.60
CA ILE A 49 -16.76 8.76 -2.72
C ILE A 49 -16.12 7.80 -3.73
N MET A 50 -15.30 6.84 -3.27
CA MET A 50 -14.68 5.85 -4.15
C MET A 50 -15.72 5.03 -4.92
N ARG A 51 -16.80 4.60 -4.27
CA ARG A 51 -17.89 3.87 -4.95
C ARG A 51 -18.59 4.73 -6.00
N LYS A 52 -18.86 6.00 -5.70
CA LYS A 52 -19.45 6.94 -6.67
C LYS A 52 -18.54 7.14 -7.88
N ILE A 53 -17.24 7.26 -7.64
CA ILE A 53 -16.23 7.37 -8.70
C ILE A 53 -16.22 6.11 -9.57
N ASP A 54 -16.21 4.92 -8.96
CA ASP A 54 -16.26 3.65 -9.69
C ASP A 54 -17.52 3.53 -10.57
N HIS A 55 -18.69 3.90 -10.05
CA HIS A 55 -19.93 3.93 -10.83
C HIS A 55 -19.83 4.83 -12.05
N ILE A 56 -19.30 6.05 -11.90
CA ILE A 56 -19.14 6.99 -13.01
C ILE A 56 -18.23 6.41 -14.11
N TYR A 57 -17.14 5.74 -13.72
CA TYR A 57 -16.21 5.13 -14.68
C TYR A 57 -16.73 3.83 -15.32
N LEU A 58 -17.55 3.06 -14.61
CA LEU A 58 -18.23 1.88 -15.16
C LEU A 58 -19.28 2.28 -16.20
N ASP A 59 -20.07 3.32 -15.93
CA ASP A 59 -21.10 3.81 -16.85
C ASP A 59 -20.50 4.52 -18.06
N ASN A 60 -19.30 5.08 -17.92
CA ASN A 60 -18.63 5.87 -18.97
C ASN A 60 -17.16 5.46 -19.10
N PRO A 61 -16.85 4.36 -19.81
CA PRO A 61 -15.50 3.81 -19.93
C PRO A 61 -14.49 4.74 -20.61
N THR A 62 -14.95 5.81 -21.27
CA THR A 62 -14.10 6.83 -21.90
C THR A 62 -13.63 7.93 -20.95
N TYR A 63 -14.26 8.12 -19.78
CA TYR A 63 -13.84 9.15 -18.82
C TYR A 63 -12.49 8.85 -18.16
N GLY A 64 -12.13 7.58 -18.01
CA GLY A 64 -10.83 7.19 -17.44
C GLY A 64 -9.64 7.52 -18.33
N VAL A 65 -9.87 7.71 -19.64
CA VAL A 65 -8.80 7.93 -20.63
C VAL A 65 -8.27 9.36 -20.58
N TRP A 66 -9.14 10.36 -20.37
CA TRP A 66 -8.76 11.78 -20.37
C TRP A 66 -7.82 12.16 -19.22
N LEU A 67 -7.98 11.55 -18.04
CA LEU A 67 -7.09 11.80 -16.89
C LEU A 67 -5.66 11.24 -17.14
N ARG A 68 -5.54 10.19 -17.97
CA ARG A 68 -4.25 9.53 -18.26
C ARG A 68 -3.46 10.22 -19.38
N THR A 69 -4.13 10.89 -20.30
CA THR A 69 -3.49 11.53 -21.47
C THR A 69 -3.29 13.04 -21.33
N TYR A 70 -4.03 13.72 -20.45
CA TYR A 70 -3.87 15.16 -20.24
C TYR A 70 -2.85 15.45 -19.13
N VAL A 71 -1.56 15.37 -19.46
CA VAL A 71 -0.53 16.13 -18.74
C VAL A 71 -0.54 17.51 -19.36
N PRO A 72 -1.05 18.57 -18.69
CA PRO A 72 -0.81 19.91 -19.18
C PRO A 72 0.70 20.11 -19.17
N GLN A 73 1.33 20.14 -20.34
CA GLN A 73 2.65 20.73 -20.45
C GLN A 73 2.48 22.20 -20.10
N ALA A 74 2.64 22.52 -18.81
CA ALA A 74 2.93 23.86 -18.36
C ALA A 74 4.31 24.23 -18.92
N HIS A 75 4.31 24.59 -20.19
CA HIS A 75 5.37 25.33 -20.82
C HIS A 75 5.41 26.72 -20.18
N LEU A 76 6.55 27.00 -19.55
CA LEU A 76 7.26 28.28 -19.59
C LEU A 76 6.41 29.55 -19.71
N ILE A 77 6.26 30.25 -18.59
CA ILE A 77 6.61 31.67 -18.46
C ILE A 77 7.36 31.84 -17.15
#